data_AF-A0A4V1ZRL6-F1
#
_entry.id   AF-A0A4V1ZRL6-F1
#
_cell.length_a   1.000
_cell.length_b   1.000
_cell.length_c   1.000
_cell.angle_alpha   90.00
_cell.angle_beta   90.00
_cell.angle_gamma   90.00
#
_symmetry.space_group_name_H-M   'P 1'
#
loop_
_entity.id
_entity.type
_entity.pdbx_description
1 polymer ?
#
loop_
_entity_poly.entity_id
_entity_poly.type
_entity_poly.pdbx_seq_one_letter_code
_entity_poly.pdbx_strand_id
1 'polypeptide(L)'
;MKKIVTLLFVLKLFQIQLFAQSINPWKISAEKINPANYYGITVANGMIGIVSSPEPFRVKNVVLAGVYDQYGRGRVSNFLNSFNLLNMNLDINGSRLNAKS
;
A
#
# COMPACT_ATOMS: atom_id res chain seq x y z
N MET A 1 32.49 10.59 -47.57
CA MET A 1 32.13 9.46 -46.68
C MET A 1 32.14 9.84 -45.20
N LYS A 2 33.23 10.39 -44.62
CA LYS A 2 33.29 10.77 -43.20
C LYS A 2 32.14 11.69 -42.73
N LYS A 3 31.80 12.73 -43.49
CA LYS A 3 30.70 13.67 -43.17
C LYS A 3 29.31 13.01 -43.12
N ILE A 4 29.07 12.02 -43.97
CA ILE A 4 27.81 11.25 -44.01
C ILE A 4 27.72 10.35 -42.77
N VAL A 5 28.83 9.72 -42.39
CA VAL A 5 28.91 8.89 -41.18
C VAL A 5 28.68 9.74 -39.92
N THR A 6 29.26 10.94 -39.86
CA THR A 6 29.03 11.87 -38.74
C THR A 6 27.57 12.32 -38.68
N LEU A 7 26.94 12.60 -39.83
CA LEU A 7 25.53 13.01 -39.88
C LEU A 7 24.59 11.88 -39.41
N LEU A 8 24.83 10.64 -39.84
CA LEU A 8 24.07 9.47 -39.41
C LEU A 8 24.23 9.20 -37.90
N PHE A 9 25.42 9.45 -37.35
CA PHE A 9 25.68 9.33 -35.91
C PHE A 9 24.91 10.38 -35.10
N VAL A 10 24.86 11.63 -35.56
CA VAL A 10 24.07 12.71 -34.93
C VAL A 10 22.57 12.43 -35.01
N LEU A 11 22.08 11.91 -36.14
CA LEU A 11 20.66 11.56 -36.29
C LEU A 11 20.25 10.45 -35.31
N LYS A 12 21.15 9.51 -34.99
CA LYS A 12 20.93 8.45 -34.00
C LYS A 12 20.87 8.97 -32.56
N LEU A 13 21.62 10.02 -32.24
CA LEU A 13 21.59 10.66 -30.92
C LEU A 13 20.27 11.39 -30.65
N PHE A 14 19.58 11.87 -31.69
CA PHE A 14 18.25 12.49 -31.57
C PHE A 14 17.12 11.49 -31.26
N GLN A 15 17.36 10.18 -31.36
CA GLN A 15 16.35 9.15 -31.05
C GLN A 15 16.38 8.65 -29.60
N ILE A 16 17.19 9.25 -28.72
CA ILE A 16 17.14 8.94 -27.29
C ILE A 16 15.87 9.56 -26.72
N GLN A 17 14.78 8.78 -26.72
CA GLN A 17 13.55 9.16 -26.03
C GLN A 17 13.82 9.18 -24.53
N LEU A 18 13.83 10.38 -23.94
CA LEU A 18 13.79 10.56 -22.50
C LEU A 18 12.39 10.16 -22.03
N PHE A 19 12.25 8.99 -21.41
CA PHE A 19 11.03 8.61 -20.72
C PHE A 19 10.87 9.53 -19.49
N ALA A 20 10.01 10.55 -19.60
CA ALA A 20 9.54 11.25 -18.42
C ALA A 20 8.74 10.27 -17.54
N GLN A 21 9.01 10.26 -16.24
CA GLN A 21 8.21 9.46 -15.30
C GLN A 21 6.80 10.04 -15.27
N SER A 22 5.81 9.29 -15.77
CA SER A 22 4.40 9.65 -15.59
C SER A 22 4.00 9.32 -14.15
N ILE A 23 4.34 10.21 -13.23
CA ILE A 23 3.91 10.11 -11.84
C ILE A 23 2.43 10.53 -11.81
N ASN A 24 1.55 9.62 -11.36
CA ASN A 24 0.17 10.00 -11.06
C ASN A 24 0.15 10.72 -9.69
N PRO A 25 -0.14 12.03 -9.65
CA PRO A 25 -0.04 12.81 -8.41
C PRO A 25 -1.05 12.39 -7.33
N TRP A 26 -2.09 11.63 -7.71
CA TRP A 26 -3.13 11.16 -6.80
C TRP A 26 -2.94 9.71 -6.34
N LYS A 27 -1.82 9.07 -6.69
CA LYS A 27 -1.58 7.66 -6.36
C LYS A 27 -0.32 7.49 -5.53
N ILE A 28 -0.50 7.00 -4.31
CA ILE A 28 0.59 6.51 -3.46
C ILE A 28 0.72 5.00 -3.71
N SER A 29 1.93 4.54 -4.02
CA SER A 29 2.22 3.12 -4.27
C SER A 29 3.44 2.66 -3.48
N ALA A 30 3.43 1.41 -3.02
CA ALA A 30 4.57 0.75 -2.42
C ALA A 30 4.66 -0.67 -2.99
N GLU A 31 5.83 -1.08 -3.47
CA GLU A 31 5.99 -2.37 -4.18
C GLU A 31 6.44 -3.49 -3.25
N LYS A 32 7.37 -3.20 -2.34
CA LYS A 32 7.95 -4.19 -1.42
C LYS A 32 7.51 -3.89 0.00
N ILE A 33 6.46 -4.57 0.43
CA ILE A 33 5.95 -4.46 1.78
C ILE A 33 6.89 -5.21 2.73
N ASN A 34 7.49 -4.50 3.69
CA ASN A 34 8.22 -5.10 4.80
C ASN A 34 7.30 -5.16 6.03
N PRO A 35 6.82 -6.36 6.44
CA PRO A 35 5.91 -6.49 7.57
C PRO A 35 6.46 -5.92 8.88
N ALA A 36 7.79 -5.95 9.10
CA ALA A 36 8.41 -5.43 10.32
C ALA A 36 8.31 -3.89 10.44
N ASN A 37 8.19 -3.19 9.31
CA ASN A 37 8.13 -1.73 9.23
C ASN A 37 6.83 -1.25 8.56
N TYR A 38 5.75 -2.02 8.68
CA TYR A 38 4.47 -1.68 8.09
C TYR A 38 3.52 -1.05 9.13
N TYR A 39 3.20 0.22 8.92
CA TYR A 39 2.36 0.99 9.84
C TYR A 39 0.88 1.02 9.43
N GLY A 40 0.55 0.61 8.20
CA GLY A 40 -0.81 0.57 7.65
C GLY A 40 -1.16 1.81 6.83
N ILE A 41 -1.65 1.61 5.61
CA ILE A 41 -2.44 2.63 4.91
C ILE A 41 -3.85 2.66 5.49
N THR A 42 -4.38 3.86 5.72
CA THR A 42 -5.67 4.08 6.39
C THR A 42 -6.67 4.69 5.44
N VAL A 43 -7.92 4.23 5.51
CA VAL A 43 -9.08 4.86 4.86
C VAL A 43 -10.16 5.10 5.90
N ALA A 44 -10.86 6.23 5.80
CA ALA A 44 -11.90 6.60 6.75
C ALA A 44 -12.94 7.54 6.12
N ASN A 45 -14.13 7.58 6.70
CA ASN A 45 -15.22 8.48 6.29
C ASN A 45 -15.79 9.33 7.44
N GLY A 46 -15.11 9.37 8.59
CA GLY A 46 -15.56 10.09 9.79
C GLY A 46 -16.39 9.25 10.77
N MET A 47 -17.03 8.17 10.31
CA MET A 47 -17.75 7.21 11.19
C MET A 47 -16.96 5.93 11.40
N ILE A 48 -16.33 5.43 10.34
CA ILE A 48 -15.48 4.24 10.36
C ILE A 48 -14.10 4.57 9.80
N GLY A 49 -13.07 4.03 10.43
CA GLY A 49 -11.69 4.05 9.97
C GLY A 49 -11.12 2.63 9.93
N ILE A 50 -10.38 2.32 8.88
CA ILE A 50 -9.81 0.99 8.63
C ILE A 50 -8.32 1.15 8.38
N VAL A 51 -7.52 0.38 9.12
CA VAL A 51 -6.06 0.33 8.96
C VAL A 51 -5.70 -1.02 8.35
N SER A 52 -5.08 -0.98 7.17
CA SER A 52 -4.61 -2.18 6.47
C SER A 52 -3.56 -2.98 7.25
N SER A 53 -3.50 -4.29 6.98
CA SER A 53 -2.47 -5.21 7.48
C SER A 53 -1.37 -5.42 6.43
N PRO A 54 -0.12 -5.73 6.82
CA PRO A 54 0.87 -6.25 5.87
C PRO A 54 0.52 -7.66 5.40
N GLU A 55 -0.37 -8.37 6.10
CA GLU A 55 -0.85 -9.68 5.67
C GLU A 55 -1.98 -9.53 4.64
N PRO A 56 -1.95 -10.32 3.55
CA PRO A 56 -2.98 -10.29 2.53
C PRO A 56 -4.35 -10.66 3.12
N PHE A 57 -5.39 -9.95 2.67
CA PHE A 57 -6.78 -10.15 3.09
C PHE A 57 -7.04 -9.97 4.60
N ARG A 58 -6.14 -9.27 5.29
CA ARG A 58 -6.29 -8.91 6.71
C ARG A 58 -6.38 -7.41 6.90
N VAL A 59 -7.08 -7.04 7.96
CA VAL A 59 -7.14 -5.66 8.47
C VAL A 59 -6.49 -5.64 9.85
N LYS A 60 -5.63 -4.65 10.08
CA LYS A 60 -4.93 -4.47 11.35
C LYS A 60 -5.88 -4.00 12.44
N ASN A 61 -6.62 -2.92 12.17
CA ASN A 61 -7.57 -2.33 13.12
C ASN A 61 -8.78 -1.75 12.40
N VAL A 62 -9.93 -1.77 13.07
CA VAL A 62 -11.14 -1.05 12.69
C VAL A 62 -11.53 -0.14 13.85
N VAL A 63 -11.69 1.14 13.57
CA VAL A 63 -12.06 2.16 14.55
C VAL A 63 -13.43 2.71 14.20
N LEU A 64 -14.31 2.79 15.19
CA LEU A 64 -15.63 3.42 15.06
C LEU A 64 -15.65 4.72 15.86
N ALA A 65 -16.19 5.77 15.26
CA ALA A 65 -16.37 7.05 15.94
C ALA A 65 -17.33 6.90 17.13
N GLY A 66 -17.01 7.55 18.25
CA GLY A 66 -17.84 7.52 19.45
C GLY A 66 -17.70 6.25 20.29
N VAL A 67 -16.97 5.24 19.82
CA VAL A 67 -16.80 3.96 20.53
C VAL A 67 -15.44 3.95 21.25
N TYR A 68 -15.49 4.08 22.56
CA TYR A 68 -14.32 4.14 23.42
C TYR A 68 -14.46 3.18 24.60
N ASP A 69 -13.32 2.75 25.13
CA ASP A 69 -13.25 1.94 26.35
C ASP A 69 -12.02 2.35 27.17
N GLN A 70 -12.09 2.11 28.48
CA GLN A 70 -10.98 2.28 29.41
C GLN A 70 -10.02 1.07 29.40
N TYR A 71 -10.30 0.06 28.56
CA TYR A 71 -9.50 -1.16 28.47
C TYR A 71 -8.07 -0.87 27.99
N GLY A 72 -7.11 -1.01 28.91
CA GLY A 72 -5.70 -0.69 28.69
C GLY A 72 -4.98 -0.28 29.99
N ARG A 73 -3.75 0.23 29.87
CA ARG A 73 -2.98 0.75 31.01
C ARG A 73 -3.37 2.20 31.28
N GLY A 74 -3.88 2.47 32.49
CA GLY A 74 -4.04 3.84 33.00
C GLY A 74 -5.49 4.37 33.10
N ARG A 75 -6.52 3.56 32.80
CA ARG A 75 -7.94 3.97 32.92
C ARG A 75 -8.34 5.22 32.12
N VAL A 76 -7.59 5.53 31.07
CA VAL A 76 -7.90 6.63 30.14
C VAL A 76 -8.74 6.08 29.00
N SER A 77 -9.70 6.89 28.53
CA SER A 77 -10.53 6.56 27.37
C SER A 77 -9.66 6.40 26.12
N ASN A 78 -9.67 5.20 25.53
CA ASN A 78 -8.99 4.91 24.28
C ASN A 78 -10.00 4.43 23.22
N PHE A 79 -9.63 4.54 21.95
CA PHE A 79 -10.41 3.94 20.87
C PHE A 79 -10.55 2.44 21.12
N LEU A 80 -11.78 1.95 21.15
CA LEU A 80 -12.02 0.53 21.21
C LEU A 80 -11.65 -0.06 19.84
N ASN A 81 -10.78 -1.08 19.82
CA ASN A 81 -10.55 -1.83 18.59
C ASN A 81 -11.84 -2.61 18.29
N SER A 82 -12.54 -2.17 17.25
CA SER A 82 -13.87 -2.66 16.94
C SER A 82 -13.84 -4.05 16.30
N PHE A 83 -15.02 -4.60 16.03
CA PHE A 83 -15.17 -5.89 15.38
C PHE A 83 -14.58 -5.85 13.96
N ASN A 84 -13.67 -6.78 13.67
CA ASN A 84 -13.11 -6.94 12.33
C ASN A 84 -14.07 -7.79 11.47
N LEU A 85 -14.75 -7.13 10.53
CA LEU A 85 -15.71 -7.72 9.60
C LEU A 85 -15.14 -7.92 8.18
N LEU A 86 -13.87 -7.54 7.95
CA LEU A 86 -13.29 -7.40 6.61
C LEU A 86 -12.20 -8.43 6.32
N ASN A 87 -11.77 -9.19 7.33
CA ASN A 87 -10.85 -10.30 7.12
C ASN A 87 -11.49 -11.35 6.20
N MET A 88 -10.71 -11.80 5.21
CA MET A 88 -11.10 -12.88 4.33
C MET A 88 -10.04 -13.97 4.34
N ASN A 89 -10.47 -15.22 4.14
CA ASN A 89 -9.58 -16.34 3.89
C ASN A 89 -9.66 -16.67 2.39
N LEU A 90 -8.51 -16.85 1.76
CA LEU A 90 -8.42 -17.30 0.37
C LEU A 90 -7.57 -18.57 0.33
N ASP A 91 -8.14 -19.63 -0.22
CA ASP A 91 -7.47 -20.91 -0.42
C ASP A 91 -7.37 -21.19 -1.92
N ILE A 92 -6.16 -21.47 -2.42
CA ILE A 92 -5.88 -21.79 -3.82
C ILE A 92 -5.27 -23.18 -3.88
N ASN A 93 -5.92 -24.12 -4.58
CA ASN A 93 -5.48 -25.52 -4.69
C ASN A 93 -5.23 -26.21 -3.33
N GLY A 94 -6.03 -25.89 -2.32
CA GLY A 94 -5.87 -26.43 -0.97
C GLY A 94 -4.81 -25.73 -0.11
N SER A 95 -4.08 -24.76 -0.66
CA SER A 95 -3.12 -23.94 0.09
C SER A 95 -3.77 -22.63 0.52
N ARG A 96 -3.81 -22.39 1.83
CA ARG A 96 -4.30 -21.12 2.38
C ARG A 96 -3.28 -20.01 2.22
N LEU A 97 -3.67 -18.94 1.56
CA LEU A 97 -2.85 -17.76 1.38
C LEU A 97 -2.65 -17.04 2.72
N ASN A 98 -1.39 -16.76 3.04
CA ASN A 98 -0.97 -16.05 4.24
C ASN A 98 0.31 -15.27 3.94
N ALA A 99 0.86 -14.52 4.91
CA ALA A 99 2.03 -13.67 4.67
C ALA A 99 3.32 -14.43 4.30
N LYS A 100 3.37 -15.76 4.41
CA LYS A 100 4.55 -16.59 4.15
C LYS A 100 4.41 -17.48 2.91
N SER A 101 3.22 -17.62 2.34
CA SER A 101 2.88 -18.65 1.33
C SER A 101 2.22 -18.08 0.09
#